data_AF-A0A1C7DD05-F1
#
_entry.id   AF-A0A1C7DD05-F1
#
_cell.length_a   1.000
_cell.length_b   1.000
_cell.length_c   1.000
_cell.angle_alpha   90.00
_cell.angle_beta   90.00
_cell.angle_gamma   90.00
#
_symmetry.space_group_name_H-M   'P 1'
#
loop_
_entity.id
_entity.type
_entity.pdbx_description
1 polymer ?
#
loop_
_entity_poly.entity_id
_entity_poly.type
_entity_poly.pdbx_seq_one_letter_code
_entity_poly.pdbx_strand_id
1 'polypeptide(L)'
;MMSSKQIMYAFLKQTYDIYEKAQHINSRMEDNEEGIVESLETLFASRQESIRHLEIFMKQRNFQWTTEELSIIEQLQEIDQQLQPLINNLHQSFFAQIKRITQTKEISKKYSGAYQGMAAAGSFIDKRN
;
A
#
# COMPACT_ATOMS: atom_id res chain seq x y z
N MET A 1 -8.45 -7.67 -29.85
CA MET A 1 -9.22 -7.03 -28.76
C MET A 1 -9.54 -8.11 -27.75
N MET A 2 -9.24 -7.92 -26.45
CA MET A 2 -9.64 -8.91 -25.43
C MET A 2 -11.17 -8.92 -25.29
N SER A 3 -11.74 -10.11 -25.06
CA SER A 3 -13.16 -10.27 -24.73
C SER A 3 -13.44 -9.84 -23.30
N SER A 4 -14.70 -9.47 -22.98
CA SER A 4 -15.13 -9.17 -21.61
C SER A 4 -14.80 -10.29 -20.65
N LYS A 5 -15.05 -11.54 -21.07
CA LYS A 5 -14.71 -12.75 -20.31
C LYS A 5 -13.23 -12.80 -19.93
N GLN A 6 -12.32 -12.55 -20.88
CA GLN A 6 -10.88 -12.53 -20.61
C GLN A 6 -10.50 -11.43 -19.62
N ILE A 7 -11.10 -10.24 -19.77
CA ILE A 7 -10.84 -9.11 -18.86
C ILE A 7 -11.38 -9.42 -17.45
N MET A 8 -12.56 -10.03 -17.35
CA MET A 8 -13.17 -10.45 -16.09
C MET A 8 -12.33 -11.49 -15.33
N TYR A 9 -11.81 -12.51 -16.03
CA TYR A 9 -10.89 -13.47 -15.41
C TYR A 9 -9.57 -12.85 -14.98
N ALA A 10 -9.01 -11.95 -15.80
CA ALA A 10 -7.81 -11.22 -15.43
C ALA A 10 -8.05 -10.38 -14.17
N PHE A 11 -9.19 -9.68 -14.09
CA PHE A 11 -9.59 -8.88 -12.94
C PHE A 11 -9.79 -9.73 -11.68
N LEU A 12 -10.45 -10.88 -11.79
CA LEU A 12 -10.61 -11.84 -10.69
C LEU A 12 -9.25 -12.35 -10.20
N LYS A 13 -8.39 -12.81 -11.11
CA LYS A 13 -7.05 -13.28 -10.76
C LYS A 13 -6.24 -12.20 -10.06
N GLN A 14 -6.22 -10.98 -10.60
CA GLN A 14 -5.51 -9.84 -10.00
C GLN A 14 -6.04 -9.53 -8.60
N THR A 15 -7.34 -9.65 -8.37
CA THR A 15 -7.95 -9.43 -7.05
C THR A 15 -7.53 -10.51 -6.06
N TYR A 16 -7.47 -11.77 -6.46
CA TYR A 16 -6.89 -12.85 -5.65
C TYR A 16 -5.41 -12.64 -5.37
N ASP A 17 -4.61 -12.31 -6.39
CA ASP A 17 -3.16 -12.07 -6.24
C ASP A 17 -2.91 -10.93 -5.23
N ILE A 18 -3.72 -9.86 -5.27
CA ILE A 18 -3.68 -8.76 -4.29
C ILE A 18 -4.05 -9.26 -2.90
N TYR A 19 -5.11 -10.06 -2.78
CA TYR A 19 -5.57 -10.61 -1.51
C TYR A 19 -4.52 -11.49 -0.84
N GLU A 20 -4.00 -12.50 -1.55
CA GLU A 20 -2.95 -13.38 -1.04
C GLU A 20 -1.74 -12.56 -0.60
N LYS A 21 -1.31 -11.62 -1.43
CA LYS A 21 -0.15 -10.79 -1.12
C LYS A 21 -0.38 -9.88 0.07
N ALA A 22 -1.56 -9.29 0.20
CA ALA A 22 -1.93 -8.44 1.33
C ALA A 22 -1.99 -9.21 2.66
N GLN A 23 -2.32 -10.51 2.64
CA GLN A 23 -2.27 -11.36 3.84
C GLN A 23 -0.86 -11.56 4.39
N HIS A 24 0.15 -11.48 3.53
CA HIS A 24 1.55 -11.73 3.89
C HIS A 24 2.35 -10.47 4.22
N ILE A 25 1.79 -9.27 3.99
CA ILE A 25 2.49 -8.03 4.32
C ILE A 25 2.38 -7.78 5.83
N ASN A 26 3.54 -7.71 6.47
CA ASN A 26 3.64 -7.38 7.87
C ASN A 26 3.26 -5.92 8.13
N SER A 27 2.59 -5.68 9.25
CA SER A 27 2.25 -4.31 9.68
C SER A 27 3.48 -3.44 9.90
N ARG A 28 4.63 -4.03 10.26
CA ARG A 28 5.93 -3.36 10.39
C ARG A 28 6.69 -3.41 9.07
N MET A 29 7.13 -2.25 8.58
CA MET A 29 7.79 -2.17 7.27
C MET A 29 9.12 -2.92 7.22
N GLU A 30 9.85 -2.99 8.35
CA GLU A 30 11.15 -3.68 8.46
C GLU A 30 11.06 -5.21 8.45
N ASP A 31 9.89 -5.77 8.76
CA ASP A 31 9.64 -7.22 8.78
C ASP A 31 9.19 -7.75 7.40
N ASN A 32 9.15 -6.88 6.40
CA ASN A 32 8.71 -7.21 5.05
C ASN A 32 9.89 -7.47 4.12
N GLU A 33 9.70 -8.36 3.15
CA GLU A 33 10.66 -8.55 2.06
C GLU A 33 10.77 -7.27 1.22
N GLU A 34 11.98 -6.97 0.77
CA GLU A 34 12.23 -5.83 -0.13
C GLU A 34 11.41 -5.99 -1.42
N GLY A 35 10.76 -4.92 -1.86
CA GLY A 35 9.93 -4.95 -3.07
C GLY A 35 8.50 -5.46 -2.85
N ILE A 36 8.11 -5.90 -1.64
CA ILE A 36 6.76 -6.48 -1.42
C ILE A 36 5.65 -5.44 -1.63
N VAL A 37 5.92 -4.17 -1.33
CA VAL A 37 4.95 -3.07 -1.45
C VAL A 37 4.84 -2.61 -2.89
N GLU A 38 5.96 -2.49 -3.59
CA GLU A 38 6.06 -2.11 -5.00
C GLU A 38 5.39 -3.14 -5.92
N SER A 39 5.56 -4.43 -5.59
CA SER A 39 4.87 -5.50 -6.30
C SER A 39 3.36 -5.53 -6.01
N LEU A 40 2.92 -5.13 -4.80
CA LEU A 40 1.50 -4.92 -4.53
C LEU A 40 0.94 -3.73 -5.33
N GLU A 41 1.68 -2.63 -5.43
CA GLU A 41 1.33 -1.46 -6.24
C GLU A 41 1.17 -1.83 -7.73
N THR A 42 2.09 -2.64 -8.26
CA THR A 42 2.03 -3.14 -9.64
C THR A 42 0.76 -3.96 -9.91
N LEU A 43 0.33 -4.76 -8.95
CA LEU A 43 -0.93 -5.52 -9.04
C LEU A 43 -2.15 -4.58 -9.04
N PHE A 44 -2.16 -3.55 -8.19
CA PHE A 44 -3.21 -2.54 -8.21
C PHE A 44 -3.29 -1.78 -9.54
N ALA A 45 -2.15 -1.39 -10.10
CA ALA A 45 -2.10 -0.75 -11.41
C ALA A 45 -2.68 -1.65 -12.52
N SER A 46 -2.33 -2.93 -12.50
CA SER A 46 -2.84 -3.94 -13.44
C SER A 46 -4.35 -4.15 -13.29
N ARG A 47 -4.84 -4.21 -12.04
CA ARG A 47 -6.28 -4.30 -11.72
C ARG A 47 -7.04 -3.07 -12.22
N GLN A 48 -6.47 -1.88 -12.06
CA GLN A 48 -7.08 -0.64 -12.53
C GLN A 48 -7.20 -0.61 -14.07
N GLU A 49 -6.24 -1.18 -14.78
CA GLU A 49 -6.32 -1.27 -16.24
C GLU A 49 -7.43 -2.22 -16.71
N SER A 50 -7.59 -3.36 -16.04
CA SER A 50 -8.74 -4.25 -16.25
C SER A 50 -10.07 -3.52 -16.05
N ILE A 51 -10.20 -2.70 -15.00
CA ILE A 51 -11.40 -1.87 -14.76
C ILE A 51 -11.65 -0.93 -15.94
N ARG A 52 -10.63 -0.20 -16.41
CA ARG A 52 -10.79 0.70 -17.57
C ARG A 52 -11.27 -0.04 -18.81
N HIS A 53 -10.72 -1.22 -19.08
CA HIS A 53 -11.16 -2.05 -20.20
C HIS A 53 -12.62 -2.51 -20.04
N LEU A 54 -13.04 -2.91 -18.83
CA LEU A 54 -14.44 -3.25 -18.54
C LEU A 54 -15.36 -2.04 -18.74
N GLU A 55 -14.99 -0.86 -18.25
CA GLU A 55 -15.79 0.37 -18.43
C GLU A 55 -15.99 0.72 -19.91
N ILE A 56 -14.96 0.51 -20.74
CA ILE A 56 -15.06 0.71 -22.20
C ILE A 56 -15.99 -0.36 -22.80
N PHE A 57 -15.86 -1.62 -22.38
CA PHE A 57 -16.68 -2.71 -22.88
C PHE A 57 -18.17 -2.53 -22.53
N MET A 58 -18.47 -2.10 -21.30
CA MET A 58 -19.83 -1.85 -20.81
C MET A 58 -20.55 -0.74 -21.56
N LYS A 59 -19.82 0.16 -22.26
CA LYS A 59 -20.41 1.23 -23.09
C LYS A 59 -20.86 0.76 -24.47
N GLN A 60 -20.59 -0.50 -24.83
CA GLN A 60 -21.04 -1.06 -26.11
C GLN A 60 -22.58 -1.21 -26.14
N ARG A 61 -23.19 -1.00 -27.32
CA ARG A 61 -24.65 -1.19 -27.48
C ARG A 61 -25.02 -2.65 -27.19
N ASN A 62 -26.13 -2.84 -26.48
CA ASN A 62 -26.67 -4.14 -26.07
C ASN A 62 -25.76 -4.95 -25.14
N PHE A 63 -24.88 -4.28 -24.38
CA PHE A 63 -24.10 -4.93 -23.36
C PHE A 63 -25.00 -5.62 -22.31
N GLN A 64 -24.75 -6.91 -22.08
CA GLN A 64 -25.35 -7.70 -21.02
C GLN A 64 -24.31 -8.67 -20.50
N TRP A 65 -24.26 -8.82 -19.17
CA TRP A 65 -23.45 -9.84 -18.54
C TRP A 65 -24.02 -11.22 -18.82
N THR A 66 -23.14 -12.16 -19.14
CA THR A 66 -23.48 -13.58 -19.19
C THR A 66 -23.60 -14.15 -17.76
N THR A 67 -24.26 -15.30 -17.62
CA THR A 67 -24.37 -16.02 -16.33
C THR A 67 -23.00 -16.32 -15.72
N GLU A 68 -22.02 -16.64 -16.55
CA GLU A 68 -20.65 -16.90 -16.10
C GLU A 68 -19.97 -15.63 -15.58
N GLU A 69 -20.11 -14.51 -16.29
CA GLU A 69 -19.56 -13.22 -15.84
C GLU A 69 -20.24 -12.73 -14.55
N LEU A 70 -21.55 -12.98 -14.39
CA LEU A 70 -22.24 -12.70 -13.12
C LEU A 70 -21.66 -13.52 -11.97
N SER A 71 -21.37 -14.80 -12.18
CA SER A 71 -20.70 -15.64 -11.17
C SER A 71 -19.29 -15.13 -10.83
N ILE A 72 -18.57 -14.58 -11.80
CA ILE A 72 -17.27 -13.92 -11.53
C ILE A 72 -17.47 -12.64 -10.70
N ILE A 73 -18.52 -11.84 -10.98
CA ILE A 73 -18.85 -10.65 -10.18
C ILE A 73 -19.15 -11.02 -8.72
N GLU A 74 -19.88 -12.10 -8.48
CA GLU A 74 -20.16 -12.59 -7.13
C GLU A 74 -18.87 -12.96 -6.38
N GLN A 75 -17.96 -13.69 -7.03
CA GLN A 75 -16.65 -14.04 -6.46
C GLN A 75 -15.81 -12.78 -6.15
N LEU A 76 -15.80 -11.80 -7.06
CA LEU A 76 -15.12 -10.53 -6.85
C LEU A 76 -15.65 -9.78 -5.63
N GLN A 77 -16.98 -9.74 -5.46
CA GLN A 77 -17.60 -9.10 -4.31
C GLN A 77 -17.21 -9.77 -2.99
N GLU A 78 -17.17 -11.10 -2.95
CA GLU A 78 -16.76 -11.85 -1.77
C GLU A 78 -15.30 -11.56 -1.39
N ILE A 79 -14.39 -11.59 -2.36
CA ILE A 79 -12.95 -11.34 -2.10
C ILE A 79 -12.72 -9.87 -1.73
N ASP A 80 -13.37 -8.92 -2.40
CA ASP A 80 -13.22 -7.49 -2.10
C ASP A 80 -13.67 -7.17 -0.67
N GLN A 81 -14.71 -7.84 -0.15
CA GLN A 81 -15.12 -7.70 1.25
C GLN A 81 -14.03 -8.16 2.24
N GLN A 82 -13.31 -9.22 1.90
CA GLN A 82 -12.20 -9.73 2.71
C GLN A 82 -10.93 -8.89 2.55
N LEU A 83 -10.72 -8.31 1.37
CA LEU A 83 -9.56 -7.50 1.04
C LEU A 83 -9.60 -6.11 1.70
N GLN A 84 -10.77 -5.48 1.74
CA GLN A 84 -10.95 -4.14 2.33
C GLN A 84 -10.30 -3.97 3.72
N PRO A 85 -10.55 -4.84 4.72
CA PRO A 85 -9.92 -4.69 6.02
C PRO A 85 -8.40 -4.83 5.96
N LEU A 86 -7.86 -5.73 5.13
CA LEU A 86 -6.41 -5.92 4.99
C LEU A 86 -5.74 -4.65 4.46
N ILE A 87 -6.26 -4.07 3.38
CA ILE A 87 -5.71 -2.85 2.78
C ILE A 87 -5.83 -1.65 3.72
N ASN A 88 -6.98 -1.51 4.40
CA ASN A 88 -7.17 -0.44 5.38
C ASN A 88 -6.18 -0.54 6.54
N ASN A 89 -5.94 -1.76 7.05
CA ASN A 89 -4.99 -2.00 8.14
C ASN A 89 -3.55 -1.72 7.72
N LEU A 90 -3.17 -2.13 6.50
CA LEU A 90 -1.84 -1.85 5.94
C LEU A 90 -1.62 -0.34 5.79
N HIS A 91 -2.58 0.37 5.20
CA HIS A 91 -2.50 1.81 5.04
C HIS A 91 -2.34 2.53 6.39
N GLN A 92 -3.16 2.19 7.38
CA GLN A 92 -3.06 2.77 8.72
C GLN A 92 -1.71 2.49 9.39
N SER A 93 -1.23 1.24 9.28
CA SER A 93 0.03 0.80 9.91
C SER A 93 1.24 1.51 9.30
N PHE A 94 1.29 1.63 7.98
CA PHE A 94 2.40 2.32 7.29
C PHE A 94 2.34 3.83 7.53
N PHE A 95 1.15 4.43 7.49
CA PHE A 95 0.99 5.85 7.81
C PHE A 95 1.45 6.19 9.23
N ALA A 96 1.08 5.36 10.22
CA ALA A 96 1.51 5.54 11.61
C ALA A 96 3.04 5.46 11.76
N GLN A 97 3.70 4.55 11.03
CA GLN A 97 5.16 4.41 11.05
C GLN A 97 5.86 5.60 10.40
N ILE A 98 5.40 6.07 9.24
CA ILE A 98 5.93 7.28 8.60
C ILE A 98 5.82 8.50 9.52
N LYS A 99 4.67 8.64 10.21
CA LYS A 99 4.46 9.71 11.20
C LYS A 99 5.47 9.60 12.35
N ARG A 100 5.68 8.41 12.91
CA ARG A 100 6.69 8.17 13.96
C ARG A 100 8.10 8.52 13.48
N ILE A 101 8.49 8.09 12.28
CA ILE A 101 9.81 8.40 11.69
C ILE A 101 9.99 9.91 11.54
N THR A 102 8.97 10.61 11.04
CA THR A 102 9.00 12.07 10.87
C THR A 102 9.12 12.78 12.21
N GLN A 103 8.31 12.39 13.19
CA GLN A 103 8.37 12.94 14.55
C GLN A 103 9.73 12.70 15.22
N THR A 104 10.28 11.49 15.11
CA THR A 104 11.62 11.17 15.65
C THR A 104 12.70 12.00 14.96
N LYS A 105 12.60 12.22 13.64
CA LYS A 105 13.54 13.12 12.92
C LYS A 105 13.42 14.57 13.39
N GLU A 106 12.22 15.08 13.60
CA GLU A 106 11.99 16.44 14.13
C GLU A 106 12.53 16.59 15.56
N ILE A 107 12.24 15.63 16.42
CA ILE A 107 12.75 15.56 17.80
C ILE A 107 14.27 15.50 17.81
N SER A 108 14.87 14.61 17.01
CA SER A 108 16.33 14.50 16.87
C SER A 108 16.95 15.82 16.43
N LYS A 109 16.34 16.55 15.48
CA LYS A 109 16.80 17.89 15.06
C LYS A 109 16.68 18.92 16.18
N LYS A 110 15.60 18.86 16.97
CA LYS A 110 15.35 19.78 18.10
C LYS A 110 16.38 19.58 19.22
N TYR A 111 16.70 18.33 19.55
CA TYR A 111 17.70 18.01 20.56
C TYR A 111 19.13 18.16 20.03
N SER A 112 19.44 17.82 18.78
CA SER A 112 20.76 18.11 18.21
C SER A 112 21.07 19.60 18.19
N GLY A 113 20.07 20.45 17.89
CA GLY A 113 20.20 21.91 17.99
C GLY A 113 20.31 22.41 19.44
N ALA A 114 19.58 21.81 20.39
CA ALA A 114 19.65 22.17 21.81
C ALA A 114 21.00 21.81 22.46
N TYR A 115 21.63 20.71 22.04
CA TYR A 115 22.95 20.28 22.53
C TYR A 115 24.14 20.84 21.72
N GLN A 116 23.93 21.30 20.48
CA GLN A 116 24.95 22.08 19.74
C GLN A 116 25.24 23.44 20.40
N GLY A 117 24.28 24.02 21.11
CA GLY A 117 24.47 25.25 21.89
C GLY A 117 25.10 25.06 23.29
N MET A 118 25.30 23.82 23.76
CA MET A 118 25.86 23.53 25.09
C MET A 118 27.33 23.08 25.05
N ALA A 119 28.02 23.20 23.91
CA ALA A 119 29.43 22.84 23.76
C ALA A 119 30.35 24.06 23.60
N ALA A 120 30.14 25.14 24.38
CA ALA A 120 31.08 26.27 24.44
C ALA A 120 31.03 27.08 25.75
N ALA A 121 30.76 26.45 26.89
CA ALA A 121 30.86 27.11 28.20
C ALA A 121 31.53 26.23 29.27
N GLY A 122 32.43 25.33 28.86
CA GLY A 122 33.35 24.63 29.75
C GLY A 122 34.72 25.32 29.72
N SER A 123 34.81 26.54 30.24
CA SER A 123 36.10 27.16 30.56
C SER A 123 36.75 26.33 31.68
N PHE A 124 37.62 25.39 31.31
CA PHE A 124 38.54 24.78 32.26
C PHE A 124 39.52 25.86 32.68
N ILE A 125 39.25 26.46 33.85
CA ILE A 125 40.26 27.22 34.58
C ILE A 125 41.34 26.22 35.01
N ASP A 126 42.48 26.26 34.32
CA ASP A 126 43.70 25.64 34.79
C ASP A 126 44.23 26.48 35.97
N LYS A 127 44.13 25.91 37.18
CA LYS A 127 44.88 26.36 38.34
C LYS A 127 45.78 25.22 38.76
N ARG A 128 47.01 25.22 38.28
CA ARG A 128 48.14 24.51 38.90
C ARG A 128 49.40 25.37 38.88
N ASN A 129 49.72 25.85 40.10
CA ASN A 129 51.01 26.29 40.68
C ASN A 129 51.99 27.11 39.85
#